data_AF-A0A382SRP8-F1
#
_entry.id   AF-A0A382SRP8-F1
#
_cell.length_a   1.000
_cell.length_b   1.000
_cell.length_c   1.000
_cell.angle_alpha   90.00
_cell.angle_beta   90.00
_cell.angle_gamma   90.00
#
_symmetry.space_group_name_H-M   'P 1'
#
loop_
_entity.id
_entity.type
_entity.pdbx_description
1 polymer ?
#
loop_
_entity_poly.entity_id
_entity_poly.type
_entity_poly.pdbx_seq_one_letter_code
_entity_poly.pdbx_strand_id
1 'polypeptide(L)' 'TLGDNSYVDAAIFQNDYRDFVEPLVDLAQTASRIVVRFQNVNDARIRGVELATGTRLWRQRLHVDAGLTFLDSEDLQ' A
#
# COMPACT_ATOMS: atom_id res chain seq x y z
N THR A 1 -4.19 18.41 16.22
CA THR A 1 -4.70 19.07 15.00
C THR A 1 -3.96 20.39 14.82
N LEU A 2 -3.13 20.50 13.79
CA LEU A 2 -2.43 21.75 13.46
C LEU A 2 -3.35 22.63 12.59
N GLY A 3 -4.26 23.37 13.25
CA GLY A 3 -5.12 24.41 12.67
C GLY A 3 -6.35 23.92 11.88
N ASP A 4 -7.47 24.65 11.97
CA ASP A 4 -8.77 24.30 11.38
C ASP A 4 -8.78 24.12 9.84
N ASN A 5 -7.68 24.46 9.18
CA ASN A 5 -7.53 24.42 7.73
C ASN A 5 -6.48 23.42 7.24
N SER A 6 -5.77 22.73 8.14
CA SER A 6 -4.75 21.75 7.74
C SER A 6 -4.81 20.51 8.63
N TYR A 7 -4.47 19.38 8.05
CA TYR A 7 -4.31 18.14 8.81
C TYR A 7 -3.05 17.42 8.39
N VAL A 8 -2.52 16.65 9.34
CA VAL A 8 -1.48 15.65 9.11
C VAL A 8 -1.95 14.42 9.86
N ASP A 9 -2.01 13.30 9.16
CA ASP A 9 -2.31 11.97 9.67
C ASP A 9 -1.13 11.06 9.31
N ALA A 10 -0.68 10.25 10.26
CA ALA A 10 0.40 9.32 10.05
C ALA A 10 0.14 8.03 10.81
N ALA A 11 0.43 6.90 10.16
CA ALA A 11 0.26 5.58 10.73
C ALA A 11 1.47 4.69 10.44
N ILE A 12 1.76 3.79 11.37
CA ILE A 12 2.66 2.65 11.18
C ILE A 12 1.81 1.42 11.42
N PHE A 13 1.89 0.45 10.51
CA PHE A 13 1.09 -0.76 10.61
C PHE A 13 1.90 -2.00 10.26
N GLN A 14 1.39 -3.14 10.76
CA GLN A 14 1.84 -4.48 10.41
C GLN A 14 0.60 -5.36 10.30
N ASN A 15 0.48 -6.05 9.18
CA ASN A 15 -0.56 -7.03 8.91
C ASN A 15 0.10 -8.38 8.69
N ASP A 16 -0.35 -9.36 9.48
CA ASP A 16 0.05 -10.75 9.37
C ASP A 16 -1.08 -11.53 8.68
N TYR A 17 -0.76 -12.23 7.59
CA TYR A 17 -1.68 -13.03 6.80
C TYR A 17 -1.32 -14.50 6.92
N ARG A 18 -2.36 -15.34 6.93
CA ARG A 18 -2.25 -16.80 6.77
C ARG A 18 -2.91 -17.20 5.47
N ASP A 19 -2.29 -18.10 4.72
CA ASP A 19 -2.76 -18.55 3.40
C ASP A 19 -2.98 -17.38 2.43
N PHE A 20 -2.00 -16.48 2.31
CA PHE A 20 -2.06 -15.30 1.46
C PHE A 20 -1.98 -15.68 -0.02
N VAL A 21 -3.03 -15.35 -0.79
CA VAL A 21 -3.10 -15.62 -2.22
C VAL A 21 -2.44 -14.49 -3.00
N GLU A 22 -1.39 -14.78 -3.76
CA GLU A 22 -0.73 -13.78 -4.63
C GLU A 22 -0.54 -14.26 -6.08
N PRO A 23 -0.54 -13.34 -7.06
CA PRO A 23 -0.28 -13.68 -8.46
C PRO A 23 1.22 -13.83 -8.72
N LEU A 24 1.62 -14.99 -9.22
CA LEU A 24 2.94 -15.26 -9.80
C LEU A 24 2.85 -15.19 -11.33
N VAL A 25 3.65 -14.34 -11.95
CA VAL A 25 3.77 -14.28 -13.41
C VAL A 25 4.75 -15.36 -13.86
N ASP A 26 4.25 -16.39 -14.55
CA ASP A 26 5.12 -17.40 -15.15
C ASP A 26 5.64 -16.90 -16.50
N LEU A 27 6.84 -16.35 -16.47
CA LEU A 27 7.57 -15.91 -17.67
C LEU A 27 8.32 -17.07 -18.37
N ALA A 28 8.43 -18.23 -17.72
CA ALA A 28 9.20 -19.37 -18.21
C ALA A 28 8.38 -20.29 -19.15
N GLN A 29 7.05 -20.30 -19.04
CA GLN A 29 6.21 -21.27 -19.76
C GLN A 29 5.65 -20.84 -21.11
N THR A 30 5.84 -19.59 -21.56
CA THR A 30 5.29 -19.24 -22.88
C THR A 30 6.04 -18.13 -23.58
N ALA A 31 6.77 -18.50 -24.63
CA ALA A 31 7.32 -17.58 -25.63
C ALA A 31 6.24 -16.79 -26.42
N SER A 32 4.95 -16.90 -26.08
CA SER A 32 3.83 -16.30 -26.81
C SER A 32 2.58 -15.94 -25.98
N ARG A 33 2.55 -16.18 -24.66
CA ARG A 33 1.37 -15.84 -23.81
C ARG A 33 1.75 -15.63 -22.34
N ILE A 34 1.35 -14.50 -21.77
CA ILE A 34 1.50 -14.26 -20.33
C ILE A 34 0.50 -15.16 -19.59
N VAL A 35 1.01 -16.00 -18.67
CA VAL A 35 0.22 -16.82 -17.77
C VAL A 35 0.39 -16.29 -16.35
N VAL A 36 -0.72 -15.95 -15.70
CA VAL A 36 -0.76 -15.59 -14.28
C VAL A 36 -1.26 -16.80 -13.50
N ARG A 37 -0.46 -17.32 -12.59
CA ARG A 37 -0.87 -18.36 -11.62
C ARG A 37 -1.03 -17.72 -10.27
N PHE A 38 -1.98 -18.19 -9.48
CA PHE A 38 -2.10 -17.80 -8.09
C PHE A 38 -1.43 -18.84 -7.21
N GLN A 39 -0.59 -18.39 -6.28
CA GLN A 39 0.05 -19.24 -5.28
C GLN A 39 -0.43 -18.83 -3.89
N ASN A 40 -0.44 -19.79 -2.97
CA ASN A 40 -0.64 -19.53 -1.55
C ASN A 40 0.72 -19.39 -0.89
N VAL A 41 0.95 -18.24 -0.26
CA VAL A 41 2.03 -18.01 0.69
C VAL A 41 1.50 -18.32 2.07
N ASN A 42 2.12 -19.27 2.77
CA ASN A 42 1.57 -19.80 4.02
C ASN A 42 1.49 -18.72 5.10
N ASP A 43 2.57 -17.96 5.25
CA ASP A 43 2.68 -16.88 6.22
C ASP A 43 3.28 -15.65 5.52
N ALA A 44 2.48 -14.61 5.33
CA ALA A 44 2.93 -13.36 4.73
C ALA A 44 2.79 -12.20 5.71
N ARG A 45 3.76 -11.29 5.70
CA ARG A 45 3.70 -10.05 6.49
C ARG A 45 3.84 -8.85 5.59
N ILE A 46 2.92 -7.90 5.76
CA ILE A 46 3.01 -6.58 5.10
C ILE A 46 3.10 -5.52 6.19
N ARG A 47 4.17 -4.73 6.15
CA ARG A 47 4.42 -3.62 7.07
C ARG A 47 4.44 -2.33 6.28
N GLY A 48 4.12 -1.22 6.92
CA GLY A 48 4.15 0.04 6.21
C GLY A 48 4.07 1.26 7.09
N VAL A 49 4.36 2.38 6.44
CA VAL A 49 4.17 3.73 6.97
C VAL A 49 3.28 4.48 6.00
N GLU A 50 2.25 5.12 6.55
CA GLU A 50 1.34 6.00 5.83
C GLU A 50 1.47 7.42 6.38
N LEU A 51 1.51 8.39 5.47
CA LEU A 51 1.47 9.81 5.78
C LEU A 51 0.44 10.46 4.84
N ALA A 52 -0.55 11.12 5.42
CA ALA A 52 -1.48 11.96 4.70
C ALA A 52 -1.41 13.38 5.26
N THR A 53 -1.42 14.36 4.36
CA THR A 53 -1.47 15.77 4.73
C THR A 53 -2.42 16.49 3.80
N GLY A 54 -3.15 17.47 4.34
CA GLY A 54 -4.05 18.26 3.55
C GLY A 54 -4.15 19.68 4.07
N THR A 55 -4.45 20.62 3.19
CA THR A 55 -4.63 22.03 3.53
C THR A 55 -5.67 22.73 2.66
N ARG A 56 -6.42 23.64 3.27
CA ARG A 56 -7.42 24.51 2.61
C ARG A 56 -6.89 25.93 2.52
N LEU A 57 -6.79 26.43 1.29
CA LEU A 57 -6.24 27.74 0.93
C LEU A 57 -7.31 28.66 0.33
N TRP A 58 -7.00 29.96 0.21
CA TRP A 58 -7.86 31.00 -0.40
C TRP A 58 -9.32 31.01 0.08
N ARG A 59 -9.55 31.10 1.40
CA ARG A 59 -10.89 31.05 2.00
C ARG A 59 -11.64 29.77 1.59
N GLN A 60 -10.95 28.63 1.68
CA GLN A 60 -11.46 27.29 1.39
C GLN A 60 -11.78 27.02 -0.10
N ARG A 61 -11.30 27.86 -1.03
CA ARG A 61 -11.54 27.67 -2.48
C ARG A 61 -10.57 26.70 -3.14
N LEU A 62 -9.39 26.49 -2.56
CA LEU A 62 -8.44 25.48 -3.02
C LEU A 62 -8.20 24.48 -1.89
N HIS A 63 -8.35 23.20 -2.22
CA HIS A 63 -7.97 22.10 -1.35
C HIS A 63 -6.77 21.37 -1.98
N VAL A 64 -5.74 21.13 -1.19
CA VAL A 64 -4.56 20.38 -1.61
C VAL A 64 -4.37 19.24 -0.63
N ASP A 65 -4.36 18.02 -1.16
CA ASP A 65 -4.14 16.79 -0.39
C ASP A 65 -2.92 16.07 -0.99
N ALA A 66 -2.08 15.51 -0.11
CA ALA A 66 -0.96 14.67 -0.49
C ALA A 66 -0.90 13.45 0.42
N GLY A 67 -0.65 12.29 -0.18
CA GLY A 67 -0.51 11.02 0.52
C GLY A 67 0.76 10.30 0.06
N LEU A 68 1.45 9.68 1.02
CA LEU A 68 2.58 8.80 0.78
C LEU A 68 2.38 7.52 1.58
N THR A 69 2.50 6.38 0.89
CA THR A 69 2.50 5.05 1.51
C THR A 69 3.77 4.34 1.12
N PHE A 70 4.53 3.89 2.12
CA PHE A 70 5.68 3.00 1.93
C PHE A 70 5.32 1.62 2.47
N LEU A 71 5.50 0.59 1.65
CA LEU A 71 5.18 -0.80 1.97
C LEU A 71 6.42 -1.67 1.89
N ASP A 72 6.54 -2.58 2.83
CA ASP A 72 7.52 -3.67 2.85
C ASP A 72 6.77 -4.98 3.06
N SER A 73 6.90 -5.89 2.09
CA SER A 73 6.21 -7.18 2.07
C SER A 73 7.24 -8.30 2.16
N GLU A 74 7.03 -9.21 3.10
CA GLU A 74 7.92 -10.32 3.41
C GLU A 74 7.13 -11.64 3.44
N ASP A 75 7.63 -12.64 2.73
CA ASP A 75 7.22 -14.04 2.91
C ASP A 75 8.01 -14.61 4.09
N LEU A 76 7.30 -15.14 5.08
CA LEU A 76 7.89 -15.66 6.31
C LEU A 76 8.20 -17.17 6.24
N GLN A 77 7.72 -17.91 5.21
CA GLN A 77 7.97 -19.37 5.04
C GLN A 77 7.95 -19.88 3.60
#